data_AF-A0A2G6MZU4-F1
#
_entry.id   AF-A0A2G6MZU4-F1
#
_cell.length_a   1.000
_cell.length_b   1.000
_cell.length_c   1.000
_cell.angle_alpha   90.00
_cell.angle_beta   90.00
_cell.angle_gamma   90.00
#
_symmetry.space_group_name_H-M   'P 1'
#
loop_
_entity.id
_entity.type
_entity.pdbx_description
1 polymer ?
#
loop_
_entity_poly.entity_id
_entity_poly.type
_entity_poly.pdbx_seq_one_letter_code
_entity_poly.pdbx_strand_id
1 'polypeptide(L)'
;MFFKRISIKTKIIAIALTGPILIASLFAWLQIREIKTQAIKNIENKSKAIVTMAEASRTQMANKLKKGIIKPFEEIKAETILEAVPVVTAMQIAAANAKASDYAFRVPKVNPRNPANMPSKEERAVLQELREKDLPDKLVITRDTVKYFKPIKLTADCLFCHGDSRGDTD
;
A
#
# COMPACT_ATOMS: atom_id res chain seq x y z
N MET A 1 51.43 1.33 -24.87
CA MET A 1 52.61 2.22 -24.78
C MET A 1 52.65 3.11 -23.53
N PHE A 2 51.53 3.38 -22.84
CA PHE A 2 51.48 4.27 -21.65
C PHE A 2 52.18 3.70 -20.40
N PHE A 3 52.10 2.38 -20.16
CA PHE A 3 52.69 1.71 -18.99
C PHE A 3 54.23 1.78 -18.90
N LYS A 4 54.94 2.02 -20.01
CA LYS A 4 56.41 2.08 -20.00
C LYS A 4 56.95 3.43 -19.50
N ARG A 5 56.15 4.51 -19.51
CA ARG A 5 56.57 5.87 -19.09
C ARG A 5 56.23 6.23 -17.63
N ILE A 6 55.58 5.33 -16.90
CA ILE A 6 55.11 5.56 -15.52
C ILE A 6 56.21 5.19 -14.52
N SER A 7 56.38 6.01 -13.47
CA SER A 7 57.29 5.75 -12.34
C SER A 7 57.01 4.40 -11.68
N ILE A 8 58.08 3.70 -11.26
CA ILE A 8 57.98 2.39 -10.57
C ILE A 8 57.10 2.49 -9.32
N LYS A 9 57.17 3.61 -8.58
CA LYS A 9 56.34 3.86 -7.38
C LYS A 9 54.84 3.79 -7.70
N THR A 10 54.42 4.43 -8.80
CA THR A 10 53.02 4.44 -9.23
C THR A 10 52.54 3.05 -9.66
N LYS A 11 53.42 2.23 -10.26
CA LYS A 11 53.08 0.86 -10.65
C LYS A 11 52.82 -0.04 -9.44
N ILE A 12 53.66 0.07 -8.41
CA ILE A 12 53.50 -0.70 -7.17
C ILE A 12 52.18 -0.33 -6.48
N ILE A 13 51.89 0.97 -6.36
CA ILE A 13 50.63 1.46 -5.77
C ILE A 13 49.43 0.98 -6.59
N ALA A 14 49.49 1.08 -7.93
CA ALA A 14 48.39 0.64 -8.80
C ALA A 14 48.07 -0.85 -8.63
N ILE A 15 49.10 -1.71 -8.59
CA ILE A 15 48.90 -3.16 -8.39
C ILE A 15 48.33 -3.44 -7.00
N ALA A 16 48.88 -2.81 -5.95
CA ALA A 16 48.42 -2.99 -4.58
C ALA A 16 46.96 -2.55 -4.38
N LEU A 17 46.52 -1.49 -5.08
CA LEU A 17 45.14 -0.99 -5.03
C LEU A 17 44.17 -1.77 -5.92
N THR A 18 44.65 -2.52 -6.91
CA THR A 18 43.79 -3.23 -7.87
C THR A 18 42.91 -4.27 -7.17
N GLY A 19 43.49 -5.07 -6.27
CA GLY A 19 42.73 -6.07 -5.50
C GLY A 19 41.59 -5.47 -4.67
N PRO A 20 41.88 -4.49 -3.77
CA PRO A 20 40.85 -3.79 -3.01
C PRO A 20 39.77 -3.12 -3.86
N ILE A 21 40.14 -2.48 -4.97
CA ILE A 21 39.17 -1.83 -5.87
C ILE A 21 38.23 -2.85 -6.53
N LEU A 22 38.76 -4.00 -6.97
CA LEU A 22 37.95 -5.06 -7.57
C LEU A 22 36.96 -5.64 -6.56
N ILE A 23 37.42 -5.91 -5.34
CA ILE A 23 36.57 -6.43 -4.26
C ILE A 23 35.50 -5.40 -3.90
N ALA A 24 35.87 -4.14 -3.67
CA ALA A 24 34.93 -3.07 -3.36
C ALA A 24 33.87 -2.89 -4.45
N SER A 25 34.26 -3.00 -5.73
CA SER A 25 33.33 -2.90 -6.87
C SER A 25 32.34 -4.06 -6.90
N LEU A 26 32.80 -5.28 -6.64
CA LEU A 26 31.93 -6.46 -6.55
C LEU A 26 30.93 -6.32 -5.39
N PHE A 27 31.40 -5.94 -4.20
CA PHE A 27 30.54 -5.72 -3.05
C PHE A 27 29.52 -4.60 -3.30
N ALA A 28 29.95 -3.47 -3.87
CA ALA A 28 29.05 -2.38 -4.23
C ALA A 28 27.95 -2.86 -5.19
N TRP A 29 28.31 -3.65 -6.21
CA TRP A 29 27.34 -4.21 -7.15
C TRP A 29 26.33 -5.14 -6.47
N LEU A 30 26.79 -6.06 -5.62
CA LEU A 30 25.91 -6.95 -4.86
C LEU A 30 24.98 -6.16 -3.93
N GLN A 31 25.53 -5.19 -3.21
CA GLN A 31 24.79 -4.38 -2.23
C GLN A 31 23.72 -3.53 -2.90
N ILE A 32 24.00 -2.93 -4.06
CA ILE A 32 23.01 -2.12 -4.80
C ILE A 32 21.81 -2.99 -5.23
N ARG A 33 22.06 -4.21 -5.68
CA ARG A 33 20.99 -5.15 -6.06
C ARG A 33 20.15 -5.54 -4.84
N GLU A 34 20.80 -5.83 -3.72
CA GLU A 34 20.13 -6.22 -2.48
C GLU A 34 19.28 -5.08 -1.92
N ILE A 35 19.84 -3.87 -1.83
CA ILE A 35 19.14 -2.67 -1.35
C ILE A 35 17.83 -2.45 -2.12
N LYS A 36 17.85 -2.62 -3.45
CA LYS A 36 16.67 -2.40 -4.28
C LYS A 36 15.56 -3.42 -3.95
N THR A 37 15.92 -4.70 -3.84
CA THR A 37 14.97 -5.77 -3.50
C THR A 37 14.41 -5.58 -2.09
N GLN A 38 15.27 -5.27 -1.12
CA GLN A 38 14.86 -5.02 0.26
C GLN A 38 13.96 -3.79 0.37
N ALA A 39 14.26 -2.71 -0.37
CA ALA A 39 13.43 -1.51 -0.37
C ALA A 39 12.00 -1.82 -0.84
N ILE A 40 11.85 -2.54 -1.95
CA ILE A 40 10.53 -2.97 -2.46
C ILE A 40 9.82 -3.84 -1.42
N LYS A 41 10.53 -4.81 -0.83
CA LYS A 41 9.95 -5.73 0.16
C LYS A 41 9.50 -5.00 1.43
N ASN A 42 10.28 -4.03 1.88
CA ASN A 42 9.96 -3.21 3.03
C ASN A 42 8.73 -2.33 2.78
N ILE A 43 8.61 -1.74 1.58
CA ILE A 43 7.41 -0.98 1.20
C ILE A 43 6.19 -1.89 1.12
N GLU A 44 6.31 -3.09 0.53
CA GLU A 44 5.24 -4.09 0.50
C GLU A 44 4.78 -4.45 1.92
N ASN A 45 5.72 -4.82 2.80
CA ASN A 45 5.42 -5.21 4.18
C ASN A 45 4.79 -4.07 4.98
N LYS A 46 5.31 -2.84 4.84
CA LYS A 46 4.74 -1.64 5.47
C LYS A 46 3.31 -1.39 4.98
N SER A 47 3.08 -1.47 3.67
CA SER A 47 1.76 -1.29 3.07
C SER A 47 0.77 -2.35 3.55
N LYS A 48 1.20 -3.63 3.61
CA LYS A 48 0.43 -4.74 4.16
C LYS A 48 0.04 -4.49 5.61
N ALA A 49 0.98 -4.04 6.44
CA ALA A 49 0.73 -3.75 7.85
C ALA A 49 -0.31 -2.64 8.02
N ILE A 50 -0.19 -1.54 7.26
CA ILE A 50 -1.14 -0.42 7.28
C ILE A 50 -2.55 -0.89 6.91
N VAL A 51 -2.70 -1.57 5.78
CA VAL A 51 -4.02 -2.00 5.30
C VAL A 51 -4.62 -3.06 6.23
N THR A 52 -3.81 -3.96 6.76
CA THR A 52 -4.26 -4.97 7.74
C THR A 52 -4.72 -4.32 9.04
N MET A 53 -4.04 -3.27 9.51
CA MET A 53 -4.46 -2.51 10.70
C MET A 53 -5.78 -1.77 10.46
N ALA A 54 -5.96 -1.19 9.27
CA ALA A 54 -7.23 -0.56 8.89
C ALA A 54 -8.38 -1.59 8.84
N GLU A 55 -8.14 -2.77 8.25
CA GLU A 55 -9.13 -3.86 8.21
C GLU A 55 -9.46 -4.41 9.60
N ALA A 56 -8.46 -4.56 10.48
CA ALA A 56 -8.67 -4.93 11.87
C ALA A 56 -9.54 -3.90 12.59
N SER A 57 -9.30 -2.60 12.37
CA SER A 57 -10.12 -1.51 12.91
C SER A 57 -11.56 -1.57 12.42
N ARG A 58 -11.77 -1.79 11.11
CA ARG A 58 -13.10 -2.04 10.52
C ARG A 58 -13.80 -3.20 11.21
N THR A 59 -13.11 -4.32 11.34
CA THR A 59 -13.66 -5.56 11.93
C THR A 59 -14.03 -5.36 13.39
N GLN A 60 -13.19 -4.67 14.17
CA GLN A 60 -13.48 -4.35 15.56
C GLN A 60 -14.68 -3.42 15.70
N MET A 61 -14.81 -2.41 14.85
CA MET A 61 -15.95 -1.49 14.86
C MET A 61 -17.25 -2.22 14.48
N ALA A 62 -17.23 -3.06 13.44
CA ALA A 62 -18.36 -3.91 13.05
C ALA A 62 -18.78 -4.87 14.19
N ASN A 63 -17.81 -5.46 14.90
CA ASN A 63 -18.08 -6.31 16.06
C ASN A 63 -18.72 -5.53 17.22
N LYS A 64 -18.30 -4.29 17.48
CA LYS A 64 -18.93 -3.43 18.49
C LYS A 64 -20.37 -3.08 18.12
N LEU A 65 -20.65 -2.82 16.85
CA LEU A 65 -22.00 -2.60 16.33
C LEU A 65 -22.88 -3.83 16.55
N LYS A 66 -22.41 -5.00 16.12
CA LYS A 66 -23.13 -6.28 16.28
C LYS A 66 -23.44 -6.61 17.75
N LYS A 67 -22.57 -6.20 18.67
CA LYS A 67 -22.75 -6.40 20.12
C LYS A 67 -23.61 -5.33 20.79
N GLY A 68 -24.09 -4.32 20.06
CA GLY A 68 -24.86 -3.20 20.62
C GLY A 68 -24.05 -2.27 21.53
N ILE A 69 -22.70 -2.29 21.43
CA ILE A 69 -21.82 -1.42 22.21
C ILE A 69 -21.83 0.01 21.65
N ILE A 70 -21.99 0.14 20.34
CA ILE A 70 -22.29 1.42 19.68
C ILE A 70 -23.76 1.44 19.28
N LYS A 71 -24.33 2.65 19.20
CA LYS A 71 -25.73 2.83 18.82
C LYS A 71 -26.01 2.19 17.45
N PRO A 72 -27.14 1.48 17.28
CA PRO A 72 -27.60 1.03 15.98
C PRO A 72 -27.70 2.19 15.00
N PHE A 73 -27.52 1.91 13.71
CA PHE A 73 -27.49 2.95 12.67
C PHE A 73 -28.81 3.74 12.59
N GLU A 74 -29.93 3.11 12.87
CA GLU A 74 -31.27 3.69 12.90
C GLU A 74 -31.45 4.75 14.00
N GLU A 75 -30.64 4.67 15.06
CA GLU A 75 -30.67 5.60 16.19
C GLU A 75 -29.66 6.75 16.05
N ILE A 76 -28.84 6.73 14.99
CA ILE A 76 -27.83 7.75 14.73
C ILE A 76 -28.39 8.78 13.75
N LYS A 77 -28.17 10.06 14.05
CA LYS A 77 -28.58 11.15 13.16
C LYS A 77 -27.88 11.03 11.81
N ALA A 78 -28.61 11.31 10.74
CA ALA A 78 -28.15 11.17 9.36
C ALA A 78 -26.84 11.93 9.07
N GLU A 79 -26.62 13.07 9.74
CA GLU A 79 -25.41 13.90 9.55
C GLU A 79 -24.15 13.26 10.14
N THR A 80 -24.30 12.32 11.08
CA THR A 80 -23.19 11.69 11.83
C THR A 80 -23.06 10.20 11.59
N ILE A 81 -24.00 9.60 10.86
CA ILE A 81 -24.05 8.14 10.65
C ILE A 81 -22.78 7.59 10.01
N LEU A 82 -22.14 8.35 9.12
CA LEU A 82 -20.91 7.95 8.44
C LEU A 82 -19.76 7.67 9.40
N GLU A 83 -19.68 8.37 10.55
CA GLU A 83 -18.65 8.16 11.57
C GLU A 83 -18.80 6.83 12.30
N ALA A 84 -20.02 6.27 12.31
CA ALA A 84 -20.30 4.95 12.86
C ALA A 84 -20.07 3.81 11.84
N VAL A 85 -19.93 4.13 10.54
CA VAL A 85 -19.73 3.12 9.49
C VAL A 85 -18.33 2.53 9.60
N PRO A 86 -18.18 1.22 9.88
CA PRO A 86 -16.88 0.60 10.15
C PRO A 86 -15.81 0.83 9.08
N VAL A 87 -16.20 0.76 7.80
CA VAL A 87 -15.26 0.98 6.69
C VAL A 87 -14.81 2.44 6.65
N VAL A 88 -15.68 3.41 6.95
CA VAL A 88 -15.33 4.84 6.95
C VAL A 88 -14.29 5.13 8.03
N THR A 89 -14.48 4.63 9.25
CA THR A 89 -13.49 4.76 10.33
C THR A 89 -12.14 4.18 9.92
N ALA A 90 -12.11 3.00 9.29
CA ALA A 90 -10.87 2.39 8.81
C ALA A 90 -10.17 3.24 7.73
N MET A 91 -10.93 3.83 6.81
CA MET A 91 -10.39 4.74 5.80
C MET A 91 -9.79 6.00 6.44
N GLN A 92 -10.48 6.59 7.43
CA GLN A 92 -10.00 7.77 8.14
C GLN A 92 -8.71 7.46 8.92
N ILE A 93 -8.62 6.32 9.61
CA ILE A 93 -7.41 5.89 10.32
C ILE A 93 -6.23 5.76 9.35
N ALA A 94 -6.42 5.10 8.21
CA ALA A 94 -5.38 4.99 7.20
C ALA A 94 -5.01 6.36 6.60
N ALA A 95 -5.98 7.21 6.29
CA ALA A 95 -5.73 8.54 5.72
C ALA A 95 -5.00 9.48 6.70
N ALA A 96 -5.39 9.49 7.98
CA ALA A 96 -4.80 10.36 8.99
C ALA A 96 -3.30 10.09 9.21
N ASN A 97 -2.88 8.83 9.06
CA ASN A 97 -1.49 8.42 9.24
C ASN A 97 -0.65 8.54 7.96
N ALA A 98 -1.27 8.79 6.81
CA ALA A 98 -0.63 8.80 5.50
C ALA A 98 0.50 9.83 5.40
N LYS A 99 0.22 11.09 5.78
CA LYS A 99 1.21 12.18 5.74
C LYS A 99 2.39 11.94 6.68
N ALA A 100 2.13 11.50 7.91
CA ALA A 100 3.17 11.26 8.90
C ALA A 100 4.06 10.05 8.55
N SER A 101 3.53 9.11 7.77
CA SER A 101 4.21 7.85 7.43
C SER A 101 4.70 7.82 5.98
N ASP A 102 4.68 8.94 5.27
CA ASP A 102 5.16 9.10 3.88
C ASP A 102 4.55 8.07 2.91
N TYR A 103 3.22 7.99 2.88
CA TYR A 103 2.50 7.22 1.87
C TYR A 103 1.24 7.94 1.38
N ALA A 104 0.75 7.55 0.20
CA ALA A 104 -0.56 7.96 -0.30
C ALA A 104 -1.57 6.83 -0.06
N PHE A 105 -2.75 7.18 0.46
CA PHE A 105 -3.86 6.25 0.68
C PHE A 105 -5.03 6.60 -0.24
N ARG A 106 -5.59 5.59 -0.89
CA ARG A 106 -6.78 5.71 -1.75
C ARG A 106 -7.68 4.49 -1.56
N VAL A 107 -8.97 4.68 -1.74
CA VAL A 107 -9.98 3.60 -1.73
C VAL A 107 -10.77 3.66 -3.04
N PRO A 108 -10.14 3.32 -4.17
CA PRO A 108 -10.78 3.41 -5.47
C PRO A 108 -11.93 2.41 -5.58
N LYS A 109 -13.06 2.86 -6.14
CA LYS A 109 -14.24 2.02 -6.34
C LYS A 109 -14.90 2.33 -7.68
N VAL A 110 -15.33 1.30 -8.41
CA VAL A 110 -16.18 1.48 -9.60
C VAL A 110 -17.52 2.08 -9.16
N ASN A 111 -17.92 3.19 -9.76
CA ASN A 111 -19.12 3.97 -9.38
C ASN A 111 -19.10 4.39 -7.89
N PRO A 112 -18.14 5.24 -7.48
CA PRO A 112 -18.01 5.59 -6.08
C PRO A 112 -19.05 6.64 -5.66
N ARG A 113 -19.55 6.56 -4.42
CA ARG A 113 -20.38 7.62 -3.82
C ARG A 113 -19.61 8.93 -3.65
N ASN A 114 -18.35 8.82 -3.27
CA ASN A 114 -17.43 9.96 -3.21
C ASN A 114 -16.65 10.03 -4.53
N PRO A 115 -16.83 11.08 -5.36
CA PRO A 115 -16.11 11.24 -6.62
C PRO A 115 -14.57 11.18 -6.50
N ALA A 116 -14.01 11.52 -5.34
CA ALA A 116 -12.56 11.42 -5.08
C ALA A 116 -12.02 9.98 -5.17
N ASN A 117 -12.90 8.99 -4.98
CA ASN A 117 -12.60 7.57 -5.07
C ASN A 117 -12.79 7.00 -6.48
N MET A 118 -12.97 7.85 -7.50
CA MET A 118 -13.02 7.38 -8.89
C MET A 118 -11.68 6.74 -9.27
N PRO A 119 -11.66 5.50 -9.78
CA PRO A 119 -10.43 4.82 -10.14
C PRO A 119 -9.83 5.45 -11.40
N SER A 120 -8.52 5.67 -11.35
CA SER A 120 -7.67 5.83 -12.52
C SER A 120 -7.71 4.59 -13.42
N LYS A 121 -7.16 4.70 -14.63
CA LYS A 121 -7.09 3.57 -15.59
C LYS A 121 -6.36 2.35 -15.00
N GLU A 122 -5.28 2.57 -14.27
CA GLU A 122 -4.50 1.52 -13.60
C GLU A 122 -5.29 0.89 -12.44
N GLU A 123 -5.87 1.71 -11.56
CA GLU A 123 -6.69 1.21 -10.44
C GLU A 123 -7.88 0.39 -10.96
N ARG A 124 -8.52 0.83 -12.05
CA ARG A 124 -9.63 0.10 -12.67
C ARG A 124 -9.21 -1.28 -13.18
N ALA A 125 -8.07 -1.38 -13.85
CA ALA A 125 -7.54 -2.65 -14.32
C ALA A 125 -7.17 -3.58 -13.15
N VAL A 126 -6.60 -3.03 -12.07
CA VAL A 126 -6.32 -3.79 -10.85
C VAL A 126 -7.60 -4.28 -10.18
N LEU A 127 -8.62 -3.43 -10.04
CA LEU A 127 -9.92 -3.82 -9.48
C LEU A 127 -10.58 -4.94 -10.28
N GLN A 128 -10.51 -4.86 -11.61
CA GLN A 128 -11.00 -5.91 -12.50
C GLN A 128 -10.26 -7.23 -12.27
N GLU A 129 -8.92 -7.20 -12.24
CA GLU A 129 -8.14 -8.42 -12.03
C GLU A 129 -8.34 -9.04 -10.64
N LEU A 130 -8.39 -8.21 -9.58
CA LEU A 130 -8.69 -8.66 -8.22
C LEU A 130 -10.04 -9.40 -8.17
N ARG A 131 -11.04 -8.88 -8.91
CA ARG A 131 -12.38 -9.48 -8.98
C ARG A 131 -12.40 -10.77 -9.81
N GLU A 132 -11.85 -10.76 -11.02
CA GLU A 132 -11.91 -11.89 -11.95
C GLU A 132 -11.15 -13.12 -11.45
N LYS A 133 -10.04 -12.89 -10.73
CA LYS A 133 -9.16 -13.95 -10.23
C LYS A 133 -9.32 -14.24 -8.74
N ASP A 134 -10.24 -13.55 -8.07
CA ASP A 134 -10.44 -13.58 -6.60
C ASP A 134 -9.11 -13.46 -5.81
N LEU A 135 -8.24 -12.53 -6.22
CA LEU A 135 -6.92 -12.38 -5.61
C LEU A 135 -7.04 -11.74 -4.22
N PRO A 136 -6.30 -12.24 -3.21
CA PRO A 136 -6.35 -11.69 -1.86
C PRO A 136 -5.67 -10.32 -1.76
N ASP A 137 -4.68 -10.05 -2.61
CA ASP A 137 -4.03 -8.76 -2.78
C ASP A 137 -3.27 -8.70 -4.11
N LYS A 138 -2.77 -7.51 -4.45
CA LYS A 138 -1.90 -7.30 -5.61
C LYS A 138 -0.86 -6.23 -5.35
N LEU A 139 0.38 -6.50 -5.75
CA LEU A 139 1.47 -5.51 -5.76
C LEU A 139 1.74 -5.06 -7.20
N VAL A 140 1.77 -3.75 -7.42
CA VAL A 140 2.16 -3.14 -8.70
C VAL A 140 3.41 -2.31 -8.47
N ILE A 141 4.49 -2.67 -9.18
CA ILE A 141 5.78 -1.99 -9.09
C ILE A 141 6.04 -1.31 -10.43
N THR A 142 6.26 -0.01 -10.41
CA THR A 142 6.74 0.77 -11.54
C THR A 142 8.17 1.26 -11.25
N ARG A 143 8.75 2.05 -12.16
CA ARG A 143 10.07 2.66 -11.94
C ARG A 143 10.11 3.53 -10.68
N ASP A 144 9.01 4.24 -10.41
CA ASP A 144 8.97 5.31 -9.42
C ASP A 144 7.99 5.05 -8.26
N THR A 145 7.14 4.02 -8.36
CA THR A 145 6.12 3.73 -7.34
C THR A 145 5.96 2.26 -7.04
N VAL A 146 5.73 1.93 -5.78
CA VAL A 146 5.26 0.61 -5.33
C VAL A 146 3.85 0.80 -4.76
N LYS A 147 2.85 0.16 -5.37
CA LYS A 147 1.44 0.26 -4.98
C LYS A 147 0.94 -1.10 -4.53
N TYR A 148 0.45 -1.18 -3.31
CA TYR A 148 -0.18 -2.36 -2.76
C TYR A 148 -1.70 -2.19 -2.75
N PHE A 149 -2.42 -3.17 -3.29
CA PHE A 149 -3.86 -3.19 -3.39
C PHE A 149 -4.41 -4.37 -2.62
N LYS A 150 -5.41 -4.12 -1.77
CA LYS A 150 -6.18 -5.16 -1.09
C LYS A 150 -7.68 -4.93 -1.37
N PRO A 151 -8.41 -5.93 -1.87
CA PRO A 151 -9.84 -5.80 -2.10
C PRO A 151 -10.59 -5.71 -0.77
N ILE A 152 -11.63 -4.87 -0.74
CA ILE A 152 -12.59 -4.81 0.37
C ILE A 152 -13.80 -5.63 -0.07
N LYS A 153 -14.04 -6.76 0.61
CA LYS A 153 -15.25 -7.58 0.40
C LYS A 153 -16.39 -7.05 1.28
N LEU A 154 -17.57 -6.89 0.70
CA LEU A 154 -18.76 -6.44 1.44
C LEU A 154 -19.14 -7.48 2.49
N THR A 155 -19.45 -7.00 3.70
CA THR A 155 -19.94 -7.79 4.82
C THR A 155 -21.36 -7.34 5.20
N ALA A 156 -22.05 -8.07 6.08
CA ALA A 156 -23.46 -7.80 6.41
C ALA A 156 -23.72 -6.36 6.88
N ASP A 157 -22.79 -5.77 7.65
CA ASP A 157 -22.83 -4.36 8.08
C ASP A 157 -22.76 -3.37 6.91
N CYS A 158 -22.11 -3.74 5.80
CA CYS A 158 -22.02 -2.89 4.61
C CYS A 158 -23.38 -2.82 3.88
N LEU A 159 -24.15 -3.91 3.92
CA LEU A 159 -25.43 -4.03 3.23
C LEU A 159 -26.54 -3.15 3.85
N PHE A 160 -26.32 -2.62 5.05
CA PHE A 160 -27.21 -1.61 5.62
C PHE A 160 -27.31 -0.37 4.72
N CYS A 161 -26.19 0.03 4.10
CA CYS A 161 -26.18 1.15 3.16
C CYS A 161 -26.06 0.71 1.70
N HIS A 162 -25.50 -0.46 1.42
CA HIS A 162 -25.16 -0.99 0.09
C HIS A 162 -26.01 -2.23 -0.31
N GLY A 163 -27.22 -2.36 0.24
CA GLY A 163 -28.18 -3.41 -0.12
C GLY A 163 -29.33 -2.88 -0.99
N ASP A 164 -30.23 -3.78 -1.40
CA ASP A 164 -31.29 -3.53 -2.40
C ASP A 164 -32.34 -2.46 -1.98
N SER A 165 -32.34 -1.94 -0.74
CA SER A 165 -33.06 -0.69 -0.41
C SER A 165 -32.51 0.04 0.84
N ARG A 166 -32.58 1.39 0.75
CA ARG A 166 -31.90 2.49 1.49
C ARG A 166 -30.37 2.33 1.58
N GLY A 167 -29.55 2.96 0.71
CA GLY A 167 -29.79 4.07 -0.23
C GLY A 167 -29.03 3.91 -1.56
N ASP A 168 -29.80 3.98 -2.65
CA ASP A 168 -29.43 3.51 -3.98
C ASP A 168 -28.25 4.20 -4.68
N THR A 169 -27.73 3.41 -5.62
CA THR A 169 -26.39 3.31 -6.22
C THR A 169 -25.32 2.77 -5.28
N ASP A 170 -25.15 1.47 -5.51
CA ASP A 170 -24.24 0.45 -5.02
C ASP A 170 -22.82 0.91 -4.75
#